data_AF-A0A3D2R539-F1
#
_entry.id   AF-A0A3D2R539-F1
#
_cell.length_a   1.000
_cell.length_b   1.000
_cell.length_c   1.000
_cell.angle_alpha   90.00
_cell.angle_beta   90.00
_cell.angle_gamma   90.00
#
_symmetry.space_group_name_H-M   'P 1'
#
loop_
_entity.id
_entity.type
_entity.pdbx_description
1 polymer ?
#
loop_
_entity_poly.entity_id
_entity_poly.type
_entity_poly.pdbx_seq_one_letter_code
_entity_poly.pdbx_strand_id
1 'polypeptide(L)' 'TIIAAIKAENSGISLSKSVVASDAFFPFRDGIDVLAKYGAKCVIQPGGSMRDEEVIKAADEHNLVMLFTNIRHFKH' A
#
# COMPACT_ATOMS: atom_id res chain seq x y z
N THR A 1 -8.11 -3.67 -2.43
CA THR A 1 -6.73 -4.09 -2.09
C THR A 1 -6.44 -5.54 -2.45
N ILE A 2 -7.24 -6.52 -1.98
CA ILE A 2 -7.06 -7.95 -2.31
C ILE A 2 -7.07 -8.22 -3.83
N ILE A 3 -7.90 -7.51 -4.60
CA ILE A 3 -7.99 -7.63 -6.06
C ILE A 3 -6.68 -7.21 -6.77
N ALA A 4 -5.94 -6.23 -6.25
CA ALA A 4 -4.71 -5.77 -6.88
C ALA A 4 -3.56 -6.77 -6.70
N ALA A 5 -3.46 -7.37 -5.52
CA ALA A 5 -2.49 -8.43 -5.24
C ALA A 5 -2.79 -9.69 -6.09
N ILE A 6 -4.05 -10.10 -6.16
CA ILE A 6 -4.48 -11.24 -7.00
C ILE A 6 -4.25 -10.97 -8.48
N LYS A 7 -4.41 -9.72 -8.94
CA LYS A 7 -4.18 -9.37 -10.36
C LYS A 7 -2.69 -9.29 -10.69
N ALA A 8 -1.83 -8.85 -9.77
CA ALA A 8 -0.37 -8.89 -9.96
C ALA A 8 0.15 -10.34 -9.97
N GLU A 9 -0.36 -11.19 -9.07
CA GLU A 9 -0.05 -12.62 -8.99
C GLU A 9 -0.55 -13.37 -10.25
N ASN A 10 -1.79 -13.11 -10.70
CA ASN A 10 -2.32 -13.66 -11.96
C ASN A 10 -1.66 -13.10 -13.22
N SER A 11 -1.07 -11.89 -13.16
CA SER A 11 -0.40 -11.28 -14.31
C SER A 11 1.11 -11.61 -14.37
N GLY A 12 1.64 -12.38 -13.41
CA GLY A 12 3.07 -12.71 -13.33
C GLY A 12 3.97 -11.48 -13.16
N ILE A 13 3.43 -10.37 -12.65
CA ILE A 13 4.16 -9.11 -12.52
C ILE A 13 4.83 -9.07 -11.15
N SER A 14 6.15 -9.17 -11.14
CA SER A 14 6.95 -8.88 -9.95
C SER A 14 6.79 -7.40 -9.59
N LEU A 15 6.33 -7.11 -8.37
CA LEU A 15 6.32 -5.75 -7.81
C LEU A 15 7.70 -5.33 -7.29
N SER A 16 8.77 -6.10 -7.61
CA SER A 16 10.13 -5.77 -7.16
C SER A 16 10.54 -4.36 -7.61
N LYS A 17 10.92 -3.53 -6.64
CA LYS A 17 11.28 -2.11 -6.85
C LYS A 17 10.15 -1.22 -7.38
N SER A 18 8.91 -1.68 -7.37
CA SER A 18 7.77 -0.86 -7.78
C SER A 18 7.30 0.08 -6.67
N VAL A 19 6.60 1.13 -7.09
CA VAL A 19 5.91 2.09 -6.22
C VAL A 19 4.41 1.85 -6.37
N VAL A 20 3.70 1.75 -5.25
CA VAL A 20 2.25 1.51 -5.22
C VAL A 20 1.56 2.78 -4.77
N ALA A 21 0.70 3.34 -5.61
CA ALA A 21 -0.14 4.46 -5.25
C ALA A 21 -1.60 4.00 -5.10
N SER A 22 -2.24 4.37 -3.99
CA SER A 22 -3.65 4.11 -3.71
C SER A 22 -4.37 5.45 -3.57
N ASP A 23 -5.51 5.59 -4.23
CA ASP A 23 -6.41 6.76 -4.15
C ASP A 23 -7.26 6.74 -2.87
N ALA A 24 -7.40 5.57 -2.24
CA ALA A 24 -8.02 5.36 -0.94
C ALA A 24 -6.99 4.94 0.13
N PHE A 25 -7.25 5.29 1.39
CA PHE A 25 -6.42 4.89 2.52
C PHE A 25 -6.45 3.37 2.75
N PHE A 26 -5.38 2.82 3.30
CA PHE A 26 -5.28 1.43 3.75
C PHE A 26 -5.96 1.30 5.13
N PRO A 27 -7.03 0.49 5.25
CA PRO A 27 -7.74 0.34 6.52
C PRO A 27 -7.01 -0.56 7.52
N PHE A 28 -6.10 -1.43 7.05
CA PHE A 28 -5.40 -2.44 7.86
C PHE A 28 -3.99 -2.70 7.34
N ARG A 29 -3.11 -3.18 8.22
CA ARG A 29 -1.70 -3.54 7.92
C ARG A 29 -1.54 -4.64 6.87
N ASP A 30 -2.51 -5.54 6.75
CA ASP A 30 -2.46 -6.70 5.82
C ASP A 30 -2.15 -6.28 4.38
N GLY A 31 -2.63 -5.11 3.96
CA GLY A 31 -2.32 -4.55 2.65
C GLY A 31 -0.83 -4.27 2.47
N ILE A 32 -0.16 -3.75 3.50
CA ILE A 32 1.27 -3.44 3.50
C ILE A 32 2.11 -4.71 3.53
N ASP A 33 1.76 -5.67 4.38
CA ASP A 33 2.46 -6.95 4.50
C ASP A 33 2.48 -7.70 3.15
N VAL A 34 1.36 -7.67 2.43
CA VAL A 34 1.24 -8.23 1.08
C VAL A 34 2.13 -7.49 0.08
N LEU A 35 2.09 -6.15 0.06
CA LEU A 35 2.91 -5.34 -0.84
C LEU A 35 4.41 -5.56 -0.60
N ALA A 36 4.82 -5.64 0.66
CA ALA A 36 6.18 -5.97 1.07
C ALA A 36 6.61 -7.34 0.55
N LYS A 37 5.75 -8.36 0.71
CA LYS A 37 6.00 -9.72 0.23
C LYS A 37 6.21 -9.78 -1.29
N TYR A 38 5.52 -8.96 -2.05
CA TYR A 38 5.68 -8.86 -3.50
C TYR A 38 6.85 -7.96 -3.95
N GLY A 39 7.56 -7.33 -3.01
CA GLY A 39 8.79 -6.57 -3.27
C GLY A 39 8.59 -5.09 -3.58
N ALA A 40 7.43 -4.52 -3.22
CA ALA A 40 7.22 -3.07 -3.29
C ALA A 40 8.27 -2.35 -2.45
N LYS A 41 8.61 -1.11 -2.82
CA LYS A 41 9.56 -0.26 -2.08
C LYS A 41 8.94 1.01 -1.52
N CYS A 42 7.82 1.44 -2.08
CA CYS A 42 7.13 2.64 -1.64
C CYS A 42 5.62 2.50 -1.81
N VAL A 43 4.87 3.05 -0.85
CA VAL A 43 3.41 3.14 -0.84
C VAL A 43 2.99 4.59 -0.68
N ILE A 44 2.11 5.07 -1.55
CA ILE A 44 1.54 6.42 -1.51
C ILE A 44 0.05 6.29 -1.22
N GLN A 45 -0.46 7.00 -0.20
CA GLN A 45 -1.88 7.03 0.14
C GLN A 45 -2.32 8.40 0.69
N PRO A 46 -3.63 8.73 0.72
CA PRO A 46 -4.10 10.00 1.28
C PRO A 46 -3.96 10.11 2.80
N GLY A 47 -4.03 8.98 3.52
CA GLY A 47 -4.16 8.95 4.98
C GLY A 47 -5.56 9.29 5.47
N GLY A 48 -5.75 9.29 6.79
CA GLY A 48 -7.02 9.59 7.47
C GLY A 48 -7.76 8.36 7.98
N SER A 49 -7.06 7.23 8.13
CA SER A 49 -7.60 6.04 8.79
C SER A 49 -7.43 6.16 10.31
N MET A 50 -8.40 5.66 11.09
CA MET A 50 -8.21 5.53 12.56
C MET A 50 -7.04 4.60 12.93
N ARG A 51 -6.59 3.76 11.99
CA ARG A 51 -5.54 2.76 12.19
C ARG A 51 -4.25 3.06 11.42
N ASP A 52 -4.04 4.32 11.03
CA ASP A 52 -2.82 4.69 10.28
C ASP A 52 -1.53 4.34 11.06
N GLU A 53 -1.53 4.37 12.40
CA GLU A 53 -0.37 3.96 13.21
C GLU A 53 0.04 2.50 12.98
N GLU A 54 -0.94 1.58 12.91
CA GLU A 54 -0.66 0.15 12.65
C GLU A 54 -0.09 -0.06 11.24
N VAL A 55 -0.58 0.73 10.28
CA VAL A 55 -0.19 0.68 8.87
C VAL A 55 1.21 1.27 8.65
N ILE A 56 1.53 2.37 9.32
CA ILE A 56 2.87 3.00 9.31
C ILE A 56 3.88 2.03 9.94
N LYS A 57 3.55 1.45 11.09
CA LYS A 57 4.44 0.50 11.77
C LYS A 57 4.76 -0.71 10.89
N ALA A 58 3.78 -1.25 10.16
CA ALA A 58 4.02 -2.32 9.21
C ALA A 58 4.93 -1.88 8.04
N ALA A 59 4.80 -0.64 7.56
CA ALA A 59 5.69 -0.11 6.54
C ALA A 59 7.13 0.00 7.04
N ASP A 60 7.32 0.49 8.27
CA ASP A 60 8.63 0.57 8.92
C ASP A 60 9.26 -0.82 9.13
N GLU A 61 8.48 -1.79 9.63
CA GLU A 61 8.90 -3.20 9.80
C GLU A 61 9.41 -3.81 8.48
N HIS A 62 8.83 -3.41 7.35
CA HIS A 62 9.17 -3.89 6.02
C HIS A 62 10.16 -2.99 5.25
N ASN A 63 10.70 -1.94 5.87
CA ASN A 63 11.52 -0.90 5.20
C ASN A 63 10.87 -0.37 3.91
N LEU A 64 9.55 -0.14 3.97
CA LEU A 64 8.76 0.48 2.92
C LEU A 64 8.65 1.98 3.18
N VAL A 65 8.89 2.78 2.13
CA VAL A 65 8.65 4.23 2.22
C VAL A 65 7.16 4.49 2.11
N MET A 66 6.53 5.03 3.15
CA MET A 66 5.12 5.44 3.13
C MET A 66 4.99 6.96 2.97
N LEU A 67 4.22 7.39 1.97
CA LEU A 67 3.95 8.80 1.68
C LEU A 67 2.48 9.11 1.84
N PHE A 68 2.18 10.15 2.61
CA PHE A 68 0.83 10.69 2.79
C PHE A 68 0.61 11.89 1.87
N THR A 69 -0.35 11.82 0.97
CA THR A 69 -0.67 12.94 0.07
C THR A 69 -1.59 13.97 0.70
N ASN A 70 -2.33 13.62 1.78
CA ASN A 70 -3.36 14.46 2.41
C ASN A 70 -4.44 14.98 1.42
N ILE A 71 -4.50 14.42 0.21
CA ILE A 71 -5.43 14.81 -0.85
C ILE A 71 -6.10 13.52 -1.34
N ARG A 72 -7.40 13.40 -1.07
CA ARG A 72 -8.22 12.27 -1.52
C ARG A 72 -8.80 12.58 -2.89
N HIS A 73 -8.28 11.94 -3.94
CA HIS A 73 -8.87 12.00 -5.28
C HIS A 73 -10.08 11.06 -5.36
N PHE A 74 -11.19 11.44 -4.73
CA PHE A 74 -12.43 10.67 -4.79
C PHE A 74 -13.22 11.05 -6.05
N LYS A 75 -13.41 10.09 -6.96
CA LYS A 75 -14.27 10.25 -8.14
C LYS A 75 -15.30 9.13 -8.12
N HIS A 76 -16.58 9.50 -8.10
CA HIS A 76 -17.71 8.57 -8.21
C HIS A 76 -17.77 7.93 -9.60
#